data_AF-A0A920RJZ7-F1
#
_entry.id   AF-A0A920RJZ7-F1
#
_cell.length_a   1.000
_cell.length_b   1.000
_cell.length_c   1.000
_cell.angle_alpha   90.00
_cell.angle_beta   90.00
_cell.angle_gamma   90.00
#
_symmetry.space_group_name_H-M   'P 1'
#
loop_
_entity.id
_entity.type
_entity.pdbx_description
1 polymer ?
#
loop_
_entity_poly.entity_id
_entity_poly.type
_entity_poly.pdbx_seq_one_letter_code
_entity_poly.pdbx_strand_id
1 'polypeptide(L)' 'MASGVAFITASAAWRWLQSDSTIRLIDIRSTPEFLFVGHPVGAVHVPYIDEPDWEPNPCFTAQVRDLLPVVADQK' A
#
# COMPACT_ATOMS: atom_id res chain seq x y z
N MET A 1 -2.67 12.26 -17.05
CA MET A 1 -3.16 11.56 -15.83
C MET A 1 -3.84 10.29 -16.28
N ALA A 2 -3.41 9.11 -15.84
CA ALA A 2 -4.13 7.89 -16.15
C ALA A 2 -5.53 7.98 -15.54
N SER A 3 -6.57 7.80 -16.37
CA SER A 3 -7.96 7.81 -15.92
C SER A 3 -8.17 6.72 -14.87
N GLY A 4 -8.45 7.10 -13.62
CA GLY A 4 -8.68 6.17 -12.51
C GLY A 4 -7.79 6.34 -11.28
N VAL A 5 -6.79 7.23 -11.32
CA VAL A 5 -5.95 7.54 -10.13
C VAL A 5 -6.38 8.86 -9.52
N ALA A 6 -6.84 8.81 -8.25
CA ALA A 6 -7.17 10.00 -7.47
C ALA A 6 -6.02 10.34 -6.51
N PHE A 7 -5.63 11.61 -6.47
CA PHE A 7 -4.72 12.12 -5.44
C PHE A 7 -5.52 12.55 -4.22
N ILE A 8 -5.08 12.13 -3.04
CA ILE A 8 -5.75 12.42 -1.77
C ILE A 8 -4.77 13.04 -0.79
N THR A 9 -5.29 13.80 0.17
CA THR A 9 -4.48 14.34 1.27
C THR A 9 -4.27 13.27 2.36
N ALA A 10 -3.24 13.44 3.18
CA ALA A 10 -2.98 12.55 4.32
C ALA A 10 -4.19 12.46 5.28
N SER A 11 -4.87 13.59 5.55
CA SER A 11 -6.06 13.61 6.41
C SER A 11 -7.27 12.91 5.78
N ALA A 12 -7.37 12.85 4.44
CA ALA A 12 -8.40 12.07 3.77
C ALA A 12 -8.09 10.57 3.86
N ALA A 13 -6.84 10.17 3.59
CA ALA A 13 -6.39 8.79 3.72
C ALA A 13 -6.62 8.25 5.14
N TRP A 14 -6.25 9.02 6.17
CA TRP A 14 -6.49 8.63 7.56
C TRP A 14 -7.98 8.40 7.85
N ARG A 15 -8.87 9.31 7.43
CA ARG A 15 -10.32 9.14 7.61
C ARG A 15 -10.85 7.89 6.92
N TRP A 16 -10.35 7.58 5.72
CA TRP A 16 -10.75 6.37 5.00
C TRP A 16 -10.35 5.09 5.75
N LEU A 17 -9.12 5.04 6.26
CA LEU A 17 -8.64 3.92 7.07
C LEU A 17 -9.47 3.72 8.35
N GLN A 18 -10.02 4.80 8.92
CA GLN A 18 -10.92 4.71 10.08
C GLN A 18 -12.35 4.31 9.71
N SER A 19 -12.83 4.65 8.50
CA SER A 19 -14.21 4.41 8.10
C SER A 19 -14.47 3.00 7.59
N ASP A 20 -13.46 2.36 7.00
CA ASP A 20 -13.61 1.06 6.35
C ASP A 20 -12.37 0.20 6.56
N SER A 21 -12.55 -0.86 7.35
CA SER A 21 -11.50 -1.84 7.67
C SER A 21 -11.04 -2.69 6.49
N THR A 22 -11.69 -2.60 5.32
CA THR A 22 -11.26 -3.27 4.08
C THR A 22 -10.25 -2.45 3.29
N ILE A 23 -10.15 -1.14 3.56
CA ILE A 23 -9.18 -0.25 2.92
C ILE A 23 -7.76 -0.60 3.41
N ARG A 24 -6.80 -0.58 2.47
CA ARG A 24 -5.39 -0.82 2.73
C ARG A 24 -4.58 0.39 2.28
N LEU A 25 -3.72 0.89 3.15
CA LEU A 25 -2.67 1.83 2.80
C LEU A 25 -1.39 1.06 2.59
N ILE A 26 -0.80 1.15 1.39
CA ILE A 26 0.40 0.40 1.02
C ILE A 26 1.56 1.40 0.95
N ASP A 27 2.56 1.21 1.81
CA ASP A 27 3.81 1.96 1.74
C ASP A 27 4.78 1.23 0.81
N ILE A 28 5.08 1.87 -0.32
CA ILE A 28 5.91 1.29 -1.38
C ILE A 28 7.38 1.72 -1.32
N ARG A 29 7.74 2.52 -0.32
CA ARG A 29 9.11 2.98 -0.10
C ARG A 29 10.03 1.83 0.26
N SER A 30 11.33 2.09 0.24
CA SER A 30 12.34 1.10 0.61
C SER A 30 12.16 0.60 2.05
N THR A 31 12.66 -0.59 2.35
CA THR A 31 12.63 -1.16 3.70
C THR A 31 13.28 -0.23 4.74
N PRO A 32 14.45 0.39 4.48
CA PRO A 32 15.05 1.32 5.43
C PRO A 32 14.19 2.56 5.72
N GLU A 33 13.50 3.12 4.71
CA GLU A 33 12.60 4.26 4.92
C GLU A 33 11.40 3.88 5.80
N PHE A 34 10.81 2.71 5.57
CA PHE A 34 9.67 2.22 6.35
C PHE A 34 10.05 1.96 7.81
N LEU A 35 11.22 1.35 8.06
CA LEU A 35 11.66 0.95 9.40
C LEU A 35 12.29 2.09 10.21
N PHE A 36 13.04 2.99 9.58
CA PHE A 36 13.88 3.95 10.31
C PHE A 36 13.42 5.41 10.23
N VAL A 37 12.65 5.80 9.21
CA VAL A 37 12.04 7.16 9.15
C VAL A 37 10.66 7.16 9.80
N GLY A 38 9.98 6.01 9.78
CA GLY A 38 8.61 5.83 10.23
C GLY A 38 7.62 5.77 9.07
N HIS A 39 6.38 5.40 9.38
CA HIS A 39 5.33 5.17 8.41
C HIS A 39 3.95 5.51 9.00
N PRO A 40 2.93 5.77 8.16
CA PRO A 40 1.56 5.97 8.64
C PRO A 40 1.04 4.75 9.40
N VAL A 41 0.32 4.99 10.50
CA VAL A 41 -0.26 3.91 11.31
C VAL A 41 -1.22 3.08 10.47
N GLY A 42 -1.07 1.75 10.52
CA GLY A 42 -1.88 0.80 9.76
C GLY A 42 -1.47 0.63 8.29
N ALA A 43 -0.39 1.29 7.84
CA ALA A 43 0.19 1.01 6.53
C ALA A 43 0.80 -0.39 6.50
N VAL A 44 0.64 -1.09 5.38
CA VAL A 44 1.31 -2.35 5.08
C VAL A 44 2.48 -2.06 4.15
N HIS A 45 3.65 -2.60 4.46
CA HIS A 45 4.85 -2.41 3.66
C HIS A 45 4.92 -3.43 2.53
N VAL A 46 5.00 -2.94 1.29
CA VAL A 46 5.29 -3.75 0.10
C VAL A 46 6.21 -2.90 -0.78
N PRO A 47 7.54 -3.03 -0.67
CA PRO A 47 8.46 -2.17 -1.38
C PRO A 47 8.34 -2.41 -2.89
N TYR A 48 8.24 -1.32 -3.67
CA TYR A 48 8.27 -1.41 -5.12
C TYR A 48 9.70 -1.47 -5.65
N ILE A 49 10.63 -0.76 -5.01
CA ILE A 49 12.06 -0.76 -5.30
C ILE A 49 12.78 -0.81 -3.96
N ASP A 50 13.78 -1.69 -3.82
CA ASP A 50 14.51 -1.85 -2.56
C ASP A 50 15.98 -2.22 -2.77
N GLU A 51 16.75 -2.15 -1.68
CA GLU A 51 18.12 -2.64 -1.65
C GLU A 51 18.19 -4.18 -1.80
N PRO A 52 19.31 -4.74 -2.29
CA PRO A 52 20.52 -4.07 -2.76
C PRO A 52 20.46 -3.61 -4.22
N ASP A 53 19.56 -4.16 -5.01
CA ASP A 53 19.59 -4.06 -6.47
C ASP A 53 18.92 -2.78 -7.00
N TRP A 54 18.02 -2.16 -6.21
CA TRP A 54 17.27 -0.97 -6.59
C TRP A 54 16.47 -1.13 -7.89
N GLU A 55 16.03 -2.35 -8.17
CA GLU A 55 15.18 -2.68 -9.30
C GLU A 55 13.70 -2.81 -8.89
N PRO A 56 12.75 -2.59 -9.83
CA PRO A 56 11.35 -2.86 -9.58
C PRO A 56 11.10 -4.31 -9.17
N ASN A 57 10.38 -4.49 -8.06
CA ASN A 57 9.99 -5.78 -7.53
C ASN A 57 9.06 -6.52 -8.51
N PRO A 58 9.51 -7.63 -9.12
CA PRO A 58 8.72 -8.35 -10.13
C PRO A 58 7.47 -9.01 -9.55
N CYS A 59 7.42 -9.24 -8.24
CA CYS A 59 6.31 -9.85 -7.53
C CYS A 59 5.35 -8.82 -6.90
N PHE A 60 5.59 -7.52 -7.07
CA PHE A 60 4.85 -6.46 -6.40
C PHE A 60 3.33 -6.62 -6.51
N THR A 61 2.82 -6.86 -7.73
CA THR A 61 1.37 -6.99 -7.95
C THR A 61 0.77 -8.23 -7.29
N ALA A 62 1.52 -9.33 -7.16
CA ALA A 62 1.07 -10.52 -6.46
C ALA A 62 0.99 -10.26 -4.96
N GLN A 63 2.03 -9.67 -4.38
CA GLN A 63 2.07 -9.29 -2.96
C GLN A 63 0.95 -8.32 -2.59
N VAL A 64 0.66 -7.34 -3.45
CA VAL A 64 -0.47 -6.42 -3.26
C VAL A 64 -1.81 -7.16 -3.27
N ARG A 65 -2.00 -8.17 -4.14
CA ARG A 65 -3.23 -8.96 -4.18
C ARG A 65 -3.44 -9.78 -2.92
N ASP A 66 -2.38 -10.31 -2.31
CA ASP A 66 -2.46 -11.07 -1.07
C ASP A 66 -2.97 -10.23 0.12
N LEU A 67 -2.88 -8.90 0.03
CA LEU A 67 -3.40 -7.97 1.03
C LEU A 67 -4.89 -7.65 0.88
N LEU A 68 -5.46 -7.94 -0.29
CA LEU A 68 -6.85 -7.65 -0.57
C LEU A 68 -7.74 -8.65 0.18
N PRO A 69 -8.84 -8.20 0.80
CA PRO A 69 -9.78 -9.12 1.42
C PRO A 69 -10.30 -10.09 0.37
N VAL A 70 -10.41 -11.37 0.75
CA VAL A 70 -11.15 -12.35 -0.06
C VAL A 70 -12.58 -11.85 -0.14
N VAL A 71 -12.98 -11.37 -1.31
CA VAL A 71 -14.38 -11.06 -1.59
C VAL A 71 -15.08 -12.41 -1.60
N ALA A 72 -15.82 -12.72 -0.54
CA ALA A 72 -16.76 -13.83 -0.60
C ALA A 72 -17.71 -13.52 -1.76
N ASP A 73 -17.71 -14.37 -2.79
CA ASP A 73 -18.60 -14.27 -3.93
C ASP A 73 -20.02 -13.99 -3.41
N GLN A 74 -20.57 -12.81 -3.73
CA GLN A 74 -21.98 -12.56 -3.54
C GLN A 74 -22.71 -13.36 -4.62
N LYS A 75 -23.00 -14.63 -4.31
CA LYS A 75 -23.97 -15.43 -5.07
C LYS A 75 -25.39 -15.03 -4.71
#